data_AF-A0A1S2VH51-F1
#
_entry.id   AF-A0A1S2VH51-F1
#
_cell.length_a   1.000
_cell.length_b   1.000
_cell.length_c   1.000
_cell.angle_alpha   90.00
_cell.angle_beta   90.00
_cell.angle_gamma   90.00
#
_symmetry.space_group_name_H-M   'P 1'
#
loop_
_entity.id
_entity.type
_entity.pdbx_description
1 polymer ?
#
loop_
_entity_poly.entity_id
_entity_poly.type
_entity_poly.pdbx_seq_one_letter_code
_entity_poly.pdbx_strand_id
1 'polypeptide(L)'
;MKLFLFGIGGTGARVLRSLTMLLASGAQVPADLTIIPILLDMDMQNGDTERSLRLVELYRSIRQTAYERTGEQTTRRTFFSTPIRPLGTLQAENAQEKIGDSVLPKLTDHQGTFEEFLNVSSMDELDRELLKLLYDNSAKPTNAELKLNLSVGFKGNPNIGSVVFNALEDSPVYKYFTGAFNDQTDRIFIISSIFGGTGSAGFPQLVKLLQHPGQKLQIRNARKGAVTVMPYFALEENSQSAIDQNRFLSKTKAALSYYQHQINLDALYYIGDRPGAKLYPNVEGGSQQANSAHVVEMLAAEAILDFARRGQDDFSDAKRYFEYGIRRNDRILDLPHFADTTYQQVLDPLVRFTYATKFFTEFVPNNLSESFAKNLGLPQQLRTSTYYTALDNFMNHHFKAWLRELAGNDRGFAAFDLESDFNALVRAKRIETGFFDKGISTRFLQDAAGKIENSLQAGYPQPEARLMQLLIDIADRCMEKLGPINRQLADA
;
A
#
# COMPACT_ATOMS: atom_id res chain seq x y z
N MET A 1 -8.30 10.12 14.61
CA MET A 1 -8.16 10.76 13.28
C MET A 1 -8.40 9.73 12.18
N LYS A 2 -9.23 10.01 11.17
CA LYS A 2 -9.30 9.19 9.94
C LYS A 2 -8.45 9.78 8.83
N LEU A 3 -7.74 8.94 8.09
CA LEU A 3 -7.06 9.30 6.84
C LEU A 3 -7.81 8.66 5.67
N PHE A 4 -8.54 9.48 4.91
CA PHE A 4 -9.19 9.04 3.68
C PHE A 4 -8.13 8.96 2.58
N LEU A 5 -7.77 7.74 2.21
CA LEU A 5 -6.65 7.42 1.33
C LEU A 5 -7.18 7.04 -0.06
N PHE A 6 -7.14 7.99 -0.99
CA PHE A 6 -7.55 7.76 -2.37
C PHE A 6 -6.39 7.17 -3.17
N GLY A 7 -6.48 5.90 -3.58
CA GLY A 7 -5.49 5.27 -4.44
C GLY A 7 -5.98 5.20 -5.89
N ILE A 8 -5.30 5.86 -6.82
CA ILE A 8 -5.78 5.96 -8.21
C ILE A 8 -5.03 4.99 -9.13
N GLY A 9 -5.78 4.10 -9.77
CA GLY A 9 -5.29 3.05 -10.68
C GLY A 9 -4.36 2.02 -10.02
N GLY A 10 -3.71 1.19 -10.85
CA GLY A 10 -2.80 0.14 -10.38
C GLY A 10 -1.64 0.63 -9.51
N THR A 11 -1.11 1.85 -9.71
CA THR A 11 -0.11 2.43 -8.79
C THR A 11 -0.69 2.66 -7.40
N GLY A 12 -1.92 3.19 -7.31
CA GLY A 12 -2.64 3.35 -6.05
C GLY A 12 -2.77 2.02 -5.29
N ALA A 13 -3.12 0.95 -6.01
CA ALA A 13 -3.20 -0.40 -5.45
C ALA A 13 -1.83 -0.89 -4.94
N ARG A 14 -0.77 -0.82 -5.76
CA ARG A 14 0.57 -1.31 -5.35
C ARG A 14 1.17 -0.56 -4.17
N VAL A 15 0.92 0.75 -4.05
CA VAL A 15 1.32 1.53 -2.88
C VAL A 15 0.48 1.15 -1.66
N LEU A 16 -0.84 0.91 -1.80
CA LEU A 16 -1.68 0.41 -0.71
C LEU A 16 -1.22 -0.98 -0.23
N ARG A 17 -0.77 -1.85 -1.14
CA ARG A 17 -0.16 -3.14 -0.81
C ARG A 17 1.07 -2.95 0.08
N SER A 18 1.98 -2.07 -0.33
CA SER A 18 3.18 -1.76 0.45
C SER A 18 2.83 -1.12 1.79
N LEU A 19 1.90 -0.17 1.84
CA LEU A 19 1.38 0.42 3.08
C LEU A 19 0.86 -0.65 4.04
N THR A 20 0.08 -1.61 3.52
CA THR A 20 -0.47 -2.70 4.34
C THR A 20 0.62 -3.57 4.95
N MET A 21 1.71 -3.85 4.21
CA MET A 21 2.89 -4.54 4.74
C MET A 21 3.58 -3.73 5.84
N LEU A 22 3.77 -2.42 5.63
CA LEU A 22 4.39 -1.54 6.62
C LEU A 22 3.55 -1.44 7.90
N LEU A 23 2.23 -1.27 7.77
CA LEU A 23 1.31 -1.26 8.91
C LEU A 23 1.25 -2.61 9.63
N ALA A 24 1.37 -3.73 8.91
CA ALA A 24 1.44 -5.06 9.53
C ALA A 24 2.71 -5.22 10.35
N SER A 25 3.82 -4.68 9.84
CA SER A 25 5.12 -4.70 10.55
C SER A 25 5.19 -3.78 11.77
N GLY A 26 4.21 -2.89 11.95
CA GLY A 26 4.19 -1.94 13.05
C GLY A 26 4.95 -0.65 12.76
N ALA A 27 4.95 -0.19 11.50
CA ALA A 27 5.46 1.13 11.16
C ALA A 27 4.81 2.20 12.05
N GLN A 28 5.60 3.18 12.49
CA GLN A 28 5.15 4.18 13.45
C GLN A 28 4.07 5.08 12.86
N VAL A 29 2.97 5.24 13.58
CA VAL A 29 1.82 6.07 13.18
C VAL A 29 1.28 6.84 14.38
N PRO A 30 0.46 7.90 14.17
CA PRO A 30 -0.34 8.47 15.25
C PRO A 30 -1.21 7.40 15.91
N ALA A 31 -1.31 7.45 17.25
CA ALA A 31 -1.99 6.41 18.03
C ALA A 31 -3.49 6.27 17.69
N ASP A 32 -4.13 7.35 17.25
CA ASP A 32 -5.56 7.42 16.92
C ASP A 32 -5.83 7.34 15.40
N LEU A 33 -4.82 6.99 14.60
CA LEU A 33 -4.94 6.88 13.15
C LEU A 33 -5.85 5.71 12.75
N THR A 34 -6.79 5.96 11.86
CA THR A 34 -7.53 4.94 11.10
C THR A 34 -7.43 5.23 9.61
N ILE A 35 -7.02 4.25 8.81
CA ILE A 35 -6.94 4.38 7.35
C ILE A 35 -8.27 3.98 6.73
N ILE A 36 -8.82 4.85 5.88
CA ILE A 36 -10.01 4.59 5.06
C ILE A 36 -9.58 4.55 3.59
N PRO A 37 -9.19 3.38 3.05
CA PRO A 37 -8.73 3.30 1.68
C PRO A 37 -9.92 3.34 0.70
N ILE A 38 -9.74 4.10 -0.38
CA ILE A 38 -10.70 4.26 -1.48
C ILE A 38 -9.91 4.12 -2.77
N LEU A 39 -9.89 2.92 -3.35
CA LEU A 39 -9.25 2.66 -4.64
C LEU A 39 -10.16 3.11 -5.78
N LEU A 40 -9.65 3.97 -6.65
CA LEU A 40 -10.32 4.45 -7.85
C LEU A 40 -9.60 3.85 -9.05
N ASP A 41 -10.07 2.67 -9.48
CA ASP A 41 -9.59 1.99 -10.67
C ASP A 41 -10.76 1.59 -11.57
N MET A 42 -10.58 1.79 -12.88
CA MET A 42 -11.55 1.36 -13.89
C MET A 42 -11.31 -0.08 -14.31
N ASP A 43 -10.08 -0.58 -14.13
CA ASP A 43 -9.73 -1.98 -14.37
C ASP A 43 -10.02 -2.83 -13.13
N MET A 44 -11.27 -3.28 -13.01
CA MET A 44 -11.71 -4.12 -11.89
C MET A 44 -11.08 -5.52 -11.89
N GLN A 45 -10.48 -5.93 -13.02
CA GLN A 45 -9.81 -7.23 -13.17
C GLN A 45 -8.30 -7.13 -12.98
N ASN A 46 -7.78 -5.95 -12.59
CA ASN A 46 -6.36 -5.70 -12.43
C ASN A 46 -5.73 -6.62 -11.37
N GLY A 47 -4.71 -7.38 -11.76
CA GLY A 47 -4.02 -8.32 -10.87
C GLY A 47 -3.37 -7.66 -9.65
N ASP A 48 -2.79 -6.47 -9.80
CA ASP A 48 -2.23 -5.71 -8.67
C ASP A 48 -3.32 -5.25 -7.70
N THR A 49 -4.48 -4.82 -8.21
CA THR A 49 -5.63 -4.44 -7.40
C THR A 49 -6.18 -5.61 -6.61
N GLU A 50 -6.38 -6.77 -7.24
CA GLU A 50 -6.85 -7.99 -6.56
C GLU A 50 -5.90 -8.40 -5.42
N ARG A 51 -4.59 -8.43 -5.70
CA ARG A 51 -3.55 -8.76 -4.70
C ARG A 51 -3.59 -7.80 -3.51
N SER A 52 -3.82 -6.52 -3.77
CA SER A 52 -3.88 -5.48 -2.75
C SER A 52 -5.14 -5.60 -1.88
N LEU A 53 -6.31 -5.82 -2.50
CA LEU A 53 -7.57 -6.03 -1.79
C LEU A 53 -7.51 -7.27 -0.88
N ARG A 54 -7.01 -8.39 -1.41
CA ARG A 54 -6.85 -9.62 -0.61
C ARG A 54 -5.95 -9.40 0.60
N LEU A 55 -4.86 -8.64 0.43
CA LEU A 55 -3.94 -8.34 1.53
C LEU A 55 -4.61 -7.47 2.61
N VAL A 56 -5.40 -6.47 2.22
CA VAL A 56 -6.16 -5.62 3.15
C VAL A 56 -7.18 -6.45 3.94
N GLU A 57 -7.89 -7.38 3.30
CA GLU A 57 -8.84 -8.25 4.01
C GLU A 57 -8.17 -9.21 4.98
N LEU A 58 -7.02 -9.80 4.61
CA LEU A 58 -6.21 -10.60 5.54
C LEU A 58 -5.77 -9.76 6.75
N TYR A 59 -5.23 -8.56 6.51
CA TYR A 59 -4.82 -7.64 7.55
C TYR A 59 -5.97 -7.36 8.55
N ARG A 60 -7.15 -7.04 8.02
CA ARG A 60 -8.33 -6.70 8.82
C ARG A 60 -8.80 -7.87 9.66
N SER A 61 -8.89 -9.06 9.07
CA SER A 61 -9.30 -10.30 9.75
C SER A 61 -8.34 -10.67 10.90
N ILE A 62 -7.03 -10.59 10.64
CA ILE A 62 -5.99 -10.84 11.65
C ILE A 62 -6.13 -9.82 12.79
N ARG A 63 -6.19 -8.52 12.46
CA ARG A 63 -6.29 -7.44 13.44
C ARG A 63 -7.52 -7.59 14.33
N GLN A 64 -8.70 -7.82 13.73
CA GLN A 64 -9.96 -7.97 14.45
C GLN A 64 -9.87 -9.07 15.49
N THR A 65 -9.34 -10.24 15.11
CA THR A 65 -9.24 -11.37 16.03
C THR A 65 -8.16 -11.16 17.09
N ALA A 66 -7.02 -10.59 16.72
CA ALA A 66 -5.89 -10.35 17.64
C ALA A 66 -6.18 -9.28 18.70
N TYR A 67 -6.99 -8.25 18.38
CA TYR A 67 -7.11 -7.06 19.22
C TYR A 67 -8.53 -6.58 19.57
N GLU A 68 -9.58 -6.95 18.83
CA GLU A 68 -10.93 -6.41 19.09
C GLU A 68 -11.74 -7.29 20.07
N ARG A 69 -11.29 -8.52 20.34
CA ARG A 69 -11.90 -9.44 21.32
C ARG A 69 -11.33 -9.34 22.73
N THR A 70 -10.28 -8.53 22.91
CA THR A 70 -9.66 -8.29 24.21
C THR A 70 -10.23 -6.99 24.76
N GLY A 71 -10.86 -7.02 25.94
CA GLY A 71 -11.35 -5.81 26.61
C GLY A 71 -10.25 -4.76 26.79
N GLU A 72 -10.62 -3.55 27.22
CA GLU A 72 -9.78 -2.33 27.30
C GLU A 72 -8.44 -2.42 28.06
N GLN A 73 -8.03 -3.57 28.60
CA GLN A 73 -6.75 -3.67 29.29
C GLN A 73 -5.56 -3.83 28.33
N THR A 74 -4.74 -2.77 28.31
CA THR A 74 -3.28 -2.81 28.21
C THR A 74 -2.66 -3.67 27.10
N THR A 75 -3.25 -3.69 25.91
CA THR A 75 -2.67 -4.42 24.76
C THR A 75 -1.48 -3.64 24.19
N ARG A 76 -0.28 -4.21 24.23
CA ARG A 76 0.85 -3.73 23.41
C ARG A 76 0.52 -4.02 21.95
N ARG A 77 0.34 -2.98 21.13
CA ARG A 77 -0.07 -3.11 19.73
C ARG A 77 1.08 -2.67 18.82
N THR A 78 1.96 -3.61 18.46
CA THR A 78 3.03 -3.37 17.49
C THR A 78 2.58 -3.81 16.10
N PHE A 79 2.41 -5.12 15.89
CA PHE A 79 2.01 -5.66 14.59
C PHE A 79 0.52 -5.52 14.34
N PHE A 80 0.11 -5.27 13.09
CA PHE A 80 -1.30 -5.14 12.69
C PHE A 80 -2.10 -4.14 13.56
N SER A 81 -1.46 -3.10 14.08
CA SER A 81 -2.03 -2.24 15.13
C SER A 81 -3.05 -1.23 14.59
N THR A 82 -2.75 -0.64 13.43
CA THR A 82 -3.52 0.45 12.81
C THR A 82 -4.81 -0.04 12.14
N PRO A 83 -6.00 0.43 12.54
CA PRO A 83 -7.24 0.09 11.83
C PRO A 83 -7.18 0.47 10.34
N ILE A 84 -7.51 -0.49 9.47
CA ILE A 84 -7.87 -0.25 8.07
C ILE A 84 -9.35 -0.59 7.92
N ARG A 85 -10.16 0.39 7.53
CA ARG A 85 -11.63 0.25 7.48
C ARG A 85 -12.15 0.71 6.11
N PRO A 86 -12.90 -0.13 5.38
CA PRO A 86 -13.59 0.30 4.17
C PRO A 86 -14.55 1.43 4.49
N LEU A 87 -14.78 2.25 3.48
CA LEU A 87 -15.69 3.37 3.59
C LEU A 87 -17.10 2.94 4.04
N GLY A 88 -17.61 1.79 3.55
CA GLY A 88 -18.92 1.25 3.94
C GLY A 88 -19.12 1.02 5.44
N THR A 89 -18.04 0.69 6.17
CA THR A 89 -18.10 0.43 7.62
C THR A 89 -18.33 1.67 8.48
N LEU A 90 -18.26 2.87 7.90
CA LEU A 90 -18.56 4.11 8.60
C LEU A 90 -20.08 4.40 8.64
N GLN A 91 -20.92 3.54 8.05
CA GLN A 91 -22.36 3.76 7.87
C GLN A 91 -23.07 3.71 9.21
N ALA A 92 -23.99 4.66 9.42
CA ALA A 92 -24.98 4.52 10.49
C ALA A 92 -25.91 3.33 10.14
N GLU A 93 -26.32 2.57 11.16
CA GLU A 93 -27.12 1.35 10.98
C GLU A 93 -28.44 1.59 10.22
N ASN A 94 -28.94 2.82 10.26
CA ASN A 94 -30.19 3.29 9.65
C ASN A 94 -30.02 4.04 8.31
N ALA A 95 -28.85 3.99 7.68
CA ALA A 95 -28.64 4.63 6.37
C ALA A 95 -29.56 4.02 5.28
N GLN A 96 -30.28 4.87 4.54
CA GLN A 96 -31.22 4.45 3.49
C GLN A 96 -30.51 3.86 2.25
N GLU A 97 -29.31 4.35 1.94
CA GLU A 97 -28.44 3.81 0.91
C GLU A 97 -27.17 3.24 1.56
N LYS A 98 -26.87 1.97 1.26
CA LYS A 98 -25.68 1.26 1.77
C LYS A 98 -24.69 1.02 0.65
N ILE A 99 -23.48 1.54 0.82
CA ILE A 99 -22.31 1.16 0.03
C ILE A 99 -21.72 -0.10 0.65
N GLY A 100 -21.39 -1.09 -0.18
CA GLY A 100 -20.75 -2.31 0.32
C GLY A 100 -19.42 -2.05 1.01
N ASP A 101 -18.95 -3.04 1.78
CA ASP A 101 -17.66 -3.01 2.50
C ASP A 101 -16.47 -3.24 1.55
N SER A 102 -16.49 -2.62 0.38
CA SER A 102 -15.40 -2.69 -0.61
C SER A 102 -14.47 -1.48 -0.48
N VAL A 103 -13.17 -1.76 -0.61
CA VAL A 103 -12.12 -0.75 -0.77
C VAL A 103 -12.03 -0.25 -2.23
N LEU A 104 -12.63 -0.98 -3.17
CA LEU A 104 -12.73 -0.64 -4.60
C LEU A 104 -14.19 -0.35 -4.97
N PRO A 105 -14.67 0.88 -4.78
CA PRO A 105 -15.98 1.31 -5.26
C PRO A 105 -16.04 1.32 -6.79
N LYS A 106 -17.21 1.01 -7.35
CA LYS A 106 -17.47 1.22 -8.78
C LYS A 106 -17.58 2.72 -9.05
N LEU A 107 -16.80 3.20 -10.01
CA LEU A 107 -16.83 4.58 -10.50
C LEU A 107 -18.06 4.85 -11.38
N THR A 108 -18.42 3.88 -12.23
CA THR A 108 -19.56 3.92 -13.14
C THR A 108 -20.08 2.49 -13.37
N ASP A 109 -21.37 2.36 -13.69
CA ASP A 109 -21.96 1.08 -14.14
C ASP A 109 -21.70 0.83 -15.64
N HIS A 110 -21.11 1.79 -16.34
CA HIS A 110 -20.82 1.67 -17.77
C HIS A 110 -19.77 0.59 -18.05
N GLN A 111 -20.11 -0.33 -18.95
CA GLN A 111 -19.20 -1.30 -19.53
C GLN A 111 -19.14 -1.06 -21.03
N GLY A 112 -17.92 -0.93 -21.58
CA GLY A 112 -17.75 -0.76 -23.01
C GLY A 112 -16.75 0.34 -23.38
N THR A 113 -16.95 0.89 -24.57
CA THR A 113 -16.06 1.88 -25.18
C THR A 113 -16.30 3.30 -24.65
N PHE A 114 -15.34 4.18 -24.88
CA PHE A 114 -15.47 5.61 -24.54
C PHE A 114 -16.60 6.29 -25.33
N GLU A 115 -16.82 5.91 -26.59
CA GLU A 115 -17.95 6.38 -27.40
C GLU A 115 -19.31 6.00 -26.78
N GLU A 116 -19.43 4.78 -26.26
CA GLU A 116 -20.66 4.36 -25.58
C GLU A 116 -20.84 5.09 -24.24
N PHE A 117 -19.75 5.37 -23.52
CA PHE A 117 -19.78 6.14 -22.26
C PHE A 117 -20.31 7.56 -22.48
N LEU A 118 -19.88 8.19 -23.57
CA LEU A 118 -20.35 9.51 -23.98
C LEU A 118 -21.78 9.49 -24.57
N ASN A 119 -22.35 8.31 -24.81
CA ASN A 119 -23.64 8.13 -25.46
C ASN A 119 -23.73 8.81 -26.85
N VAL A 120 -22.66 8.68 -27.65
CA VAL A 120 -22.51 9.36 -28.96
C VAL A 120 -23.62 9.02 -29.96
N SER A 121 -24.19 7.81 -29.85
CA SER A 121 -25.33 7.38 -30.68
C SER A 121 -26.56 8.27 -30.51
N SER A 122 -26.71 8.92 -29.35
CA SER A 122 -27.81 9.84 -29.03
C SER A 122 -27.52 11.31 -29.36
N MET A 123 -26.26 11.66 -29.64
CA MET A 123 -25.87 13.03 -29.99
C MET A 123 -26.40 13.42 -31.36
N ASP A 124 -26.68 14.71 -31.53
CA ASP A 124 -26.97 15.29 -32.84
C ASP A 124 -25.73 15.25 -33.76
N GLU A 125 -25.94 15.60 -35.03
CA GLU A 125 -24.87 15.52 -36.03
C GLU A 125 -23.71 16.48 -35.73
N LEU A 126 -24.00 17.69 -35.28
CA LEU A 126 -22.98 18.71 -35.03
C LEU A 126 -22.09 18.33 -33.84
N ASP A 127 -22.70 17.90 -32.72
CA ASP A 127 -21.98 17.43 -31.54
C ASP A 127 -21.13 16.21 -31.85
N ARG A 128 -21.67 15.28 -32.66
CA ARG A 128 -20.95 14.08 -33.10
C ARG A 128 -19.75 14.44 -33.98
N GLU A 129 -19.89 15.34 -34.94
CA GLU A 129 -18.77 15.77 -35.78
C GLU A 129 -17.73 16.55 -34.98
N LEU A 130 -18.14 17.40 -34.04
CA LEU A 130 -17.22 18.08 -33.13
C LEU A 130 -16.43 17.06 -32.28
N LEU A 131 -17.09 16.04 -31.74
CA LEU A 131 -16.43 15.00 -30.95
C LEU A 131 -15.38 14.25 -31.78
N LYS A 132 -15.72 13.91 -33.03
CA LYS A 132 -14.80 13.23 -33.97
C LYS A 132 -13.60 14.11 -34.38
N LEU A 133 -13.71 15.44 -34.27
CA LEU A 133 -12.57 16.34 -34.44
C LEU A 133 -11.66 16.36 -33.21
N LEU A 134 -12.21 16.16 -32.01
CA LEU A 134 -11.48 16.23 -30.75
C LEU A 134 -10.79 14.92 -30.37
N TYR A 135 -11.37 13.78 -30.72
CA TYR A 135 -10.88 12.45 -30.36
C TYR A 135 -10.63 11.57 -31.58
N ASP A 136 -9.55 10.79 -31.54
CA ASP A 136 -9.27 9.85 -32.62
C ASP A 136 -10.38 8.80 -32.75
N ASN A 137 -10.95 8.73 -33.95
CA ASN A 137 -12.02 7.81 -34.32
C ASN A 137 -11.59 6.79 -35.38
N SER A 138 -10.29 6.71 -35.67
CA SER A 138 -9.74 5.93 -36.77
C SER A 138 -10.12 4.45 -36.68
N ALA A 139 -10.16 3.78 -37.84
CA ALA A 139 -10.56 2.38 -37.93
C ALA A 139 -9.57 1.39 -37.26
N LYS A 140 -8.46 1.87 -36.67
CA LYS A 140 -7.49 1.06 -35.93
C LYS A 140 -7.88 1.04 -34.45
N PRO A 141 -8.56 -0.01 -33.96
CA PRO A 141 -9.21 0.00 -32.65
C PRO A 141 -8.23 0.08 -31.48
N THR A 142 -6.97 -0.29 -31.70
CA THR A 142 -5.94 -0.34 -30.65
C THR A 142 -5.56 1.05 -30.14
N ASN A 143 -5.63 2.09 -30.98
CA ASN A 143 -5.21 3.45 -30.62
C ASN A 143 -6.33 4.51 -30.76
N ALA A 144 -7.45 4.18 -31.39
CA ALA A 144 -8.56 5.11 -31.56
C ALA A 144 -9.26 5.37 -30.23
N GLU A 145 -9.09 6.59 -29.72
CA GLU A 145 -9.56 7.03 -28.39
C GLU A 145 -11.04 6.74 -28.14
N LEU A 146 -11.91 7.00 -29.13
CA LEU A 146 -13.36 6.75 -29.01
C LEU A 146 -13.69 5.25 -28.90
N LYS A 147 -12.85 4.38 -29.47
CA LYS A 147 -13.07 2.92 -29.49
C LYS A 147 -12.38 2.19 -28.34
N LEU A 148 -11.67 2.91 -27.46
CA LEU A 148 -11.01 2.30 -26.31
C LEU A 148 -12.02 1.75 -25.30
N ASN A 149 -11.84 0.49 -24.93
CA ASN A 149 -12.61 -0.15 -23.87
C ASN A 149 -12.15 0.39 -22.50
N LEU A 150 -13.08 1.02 -21.77
CA LEU A 150 -12.79 1.64 -20.47
C LEU A 150 -12.64 0.63 -19.33
N SER A 151 -13.10 -0.62 -19.52
CA SER A 151 -13.02 -1.69 -18.51
C SER A 151 -11.59 -2.17 -18.23
N VAL A 152 -10.62 -1.76 -19.04
CA VAL A 152 -9.17 -2.02 -18.84
C VAL A 152 -8.41 -0.72 -18.53
N GLY A 153 -9.12 0.32 -18.07
CA GLY A 153 -8.56 1.64 -17.81
C GLY A 153 -8.34 2.49 -19.06
N PHE A 154 -7.62 3.61 -18.93
CA PHE A 154 -7.51 4.61 -20.00
C PHE A 154 -6.31 4.42 -20.92
N LYS A 155 -5.56 3.32 -20.80
CA LYS A 155 -4.40 2.96 -21.64
C LYS A 155 -3.38 4.09 -21.89
N GLY A 156 -3.17 4.94 -20.88
CA GLY A 156 -2.24 6.06 -20.99
C GLY A 156 -2.81 7.34 -21.59
N ASN A 157 -4.13 7.48 -21.76
CA ASN A 157 -4.80 8.66 -22.33
C ASN A 157 -5.47 9.51 -21.23
N PRO A 158 -4.83 10.61 -20.77
CA PRO A 158 -5.34 11.36 -19.62
C PRO A 158 -6.57 12.23 -19.92
N ASN A 159 -6.74 12.60 -21.19
CA ASN A 159 -7.92 13.30 -21.72
C ASN A 159 -9.20 12.47 -21.51
N ILE A 160 -9.19 11.18 -21.87
CA ILE A 160 -10.34 10.26 -21.64
C ILE A 160 -10.65 10.15 -20.15
N GLY A 161 -9.61 9.91 -19.34
CA GLY A 161 -9.78 9.76 -17.90
C GLY A 161 -10.35 11.01 -17.24
N SER A 162 -10.01 12.20 -17.75
CA SER A 162 -10.56 13.46 -17.23
C SER A 162 -12.07 13.56 -17.38
N VAL A 163 -12.64 13.01 -18.46
CA VAL A 163 -14.08 12.99 -18.68
C VAL A 163 -14.76 11.98 -17.76
N VAL A 164 -14.20 10.77 -17.64
CA VAL A 164 -14.76 9.71 -16.79
C VAL A 164 -14.72 10.11 -15.31
N PHE A 165 -13.64 10.74 -14.84
CA PHE A 165 -13.50 11.18 -13.45
C PHE A 165 -14.42 12.34 -13.07
N ASN A 166 -14.98 13.10 -14.02
CA ASN A 166 -16.01 14.09 -13.69
C ASN A 166 -17.29 13.44 -13.12
N ALA A 167 -17.59 12.19 -13.50
CA ALA A 167 -18.73 11.46 -12.94
C ALA A 167 -18.52 11.06 -11.45
N LEU A 168 -17.30 11.21 -10.92
CA LEU A 168 -16.99 10.88 -9.52
C LEU A 168 -17.81 11.72 -8.54
N GLU A 169 -18.07 12.99 -8.83
CA GLU A 169 -18.83 13.90 -7.95
C GLU A 169 -20.21 13.33 -7.60
N ASP A 170 -20.88 12.74 -8.59
CA ASP A 170 -22.21 12.17 -8.44
C ASP A 170 -22.22 10.74 -7.91
N SER A 171 -21.05 10.10 -7.83
CA SER A 171 -20.94 8.70 -7.40
C SER A 171 -21.38 8.52 -5.93
N PRO A 172 -22.00 7.37 -5.58
CA PRO A 172 -22.35 7.06 -4.21
C PRO A 172 -21.14 7.12 -3.27
N VAL A 173 -19.98 6.60 -3.71
CA VAL A 173 -18.74 6.62 -2.93
C VAL A 173 -18.34 8.03 -2.53
N TYR A 174 -18.36 8.98 -3.47
CA TYR A 174 -17.96 10.36 -3.17
C TYR A 174 -18.97 11.04 -2.24
N LYS A 175 -20.27 10.91 -2.52
CA LYS A 175 -21.33 11.44 -1.66
C LYS A 175 -21.19 10.93 -0.23
N TYR A 176 -20.92 9.64 -0.08
CA TYR A 176 -20.76 9.02 1.22
C TYR A 176 -19.47 9.45 1.93
N PHE A 177 -18.33 9.50 1.22
CA PHE A 177 -17.09 10.07 1.73
C PHE A 177 -17.33 11.47 2.31
N THR A 178 -17.97 12.36 1.56
CA THR A 178 -18.25 13.73 2.02
C THR A 178 -19.26 13.79 3.17
N GLY A 179 -20.06 12.75 3.38
CA GLY A 179 -20.98 12.61 4.51
C GLY A 179 -20.30 12.13 5.79
N ALA A 180 -19.31 11.24 5.67
CA ALA A 180 -18.60 10.63 6.79
C ALA A 180 -17.38 11.43 7.29
N PHE A 181 -17.00 12.49 6.57
CA PHE A 181 -15.80 13.29 6.83
C PHE A 181 -15.97 14.30 7.98
N ASN A 182 -15.02 14.32 8.91
CA ASN A 182 -14.92 15.32 9.98
C ASN A 182 -13.65 16.16 9.81
N ASP A 183 -13.78 17.42 9.41
CA ASP A 183 -12.65 18.32 9.11
C ASP A 183 -11.82 18.78 10.30
N GLN A 184 -12.32 18.60 11.53
CA GLN A 184 -11.55 18.93 12.73
C GLN A 184 -10.41 17.94 12.96
N THR A 185 -10.58 16.69 12.52
CA THR A 185 -9.62 15.61 12.79
C THR A 185 -9.16 14.88 11.55
N ASP A 186 -10.02 14.72 10.54
CA ASP A 186 -9.78 13.85 9.42
C ASP A 186 -8.94 14.53 8.34
N ARG A 187 -8.20 13.72 7.60
CA ARG A 187 -7.30 14.18 6.54
C ARG A 187 -7.55 13.39 5.26
N ILE A 188 -7.10 13.97 4.16
CA ILE A 188 -7.20 13.36 2.83
C ILE A 188 -5.78 13.15 2.30
N PHE A 189 -5.50 11.96 1.78
CA PHE A 189 -4.26 11.70 1.08
C PHE A 189 -4.52 10.99 -0.24
N ILE A 190 -3.83 11.40 -1.30
CA ILE A 190 -4.02 10.86 -2.65
C ILE A 190 -2.75 10.17 -3.12
N ILE A 191 -2.87 8.96 -3.63
CA ILE A 191 -1.79 8.22 -4.30
C ILE A 191 -2.08 8.22 -5.80
N SER A 192 -1.13 8.69 -6.59
CA SER A 192 -1.23 8.66 -8.05
C SER A 192 0.12 8.31 -8.69
N SER A 193 0.11 7.99 -9.98
CA SER A 193 1.30 8.07 -10.84
C SER A 193 1.12 9.15 -11.88
N ILE A 194 2.21 9.85 -12.19
CA ILE A 194 2.21 10.97 -13.16
C ILE A 194 2.33 10.50 -14.62
N PHE A 195 2.72 9.24 -14.83
CA PHE A 195 3.00 8.68 -16.16
C PHE A 195 1.97 7.65 -16.63
N GLY A 196 1.15 7.09 -15.73
CA GLY A 196 0.08 6.16 -16.07
C GLY A 196 -1.20 6.87 -16.53
N GLY A 197 -2.04 6.21 -17.32
CA GLY A 197 -3.28 6.81 -17.85
C GLY A 197 -4.30 7.18 -16.78
N THR A 198 -4.67 6.23 -15.91
CA THR A 198 -5.66 6.44 -14.84
C THR A 198 -5.17 7.42 -13.78
N GLY A 199 -3.91 7.25 -13.31
CA GLY A 199 -3.32 8.10 -12.28
C GLY A 199 -3.19 9.56 -12.69
N SER A 200 -2.62 9.82 -13.87
CA SER A 200 -2.35 11.19 -14.34
C SER A 200 -3.62 11.96 -14.70
N ALA A 201 -4.70 11.25 -15.07
CA ALA A 201 -6.03 11.83 -15.31
C ALA A 201 -6.80 12.06 -14.00
N GLY A 202 -6.89 11.05 -13.15
CA GLY A 202 -7.75 11.08 -11.97
C GLY A 202 -7.24 12.01 -10.89
N PHE A 203 -5.93 12.10 -10.71
CA PHE A 203 -5.33 12.95 -9.67
C PHE A 203 -5.74 14.43 -9.80
N PRO A 204 -5.52 15.12 -10.93
CA PRO A 204 -5.91 16.52 -11.05
C PRO A 204 -7.42 16.73 -10.94
N GLN A 205 -8.25 15.81 -11.45
CA GLN A 205 -9.70 15.96 -11.35
C GLN A 205 -10.19 15.78 -9.91
N LEU A 206 -9.68 14.79 -9.17
CA LEU A 206 -10.01 14.62 -7.76
C LEU A 206 -9.58 15.83 -6.94
N VAL A 207 -8.38 16.38 -7.18
CA VAL A 207 -7.93 17.60 -6.47
C VAL A 207 -8.87 18.78 -6.76
N LYS A 208 -9.24 19.01 -8.03
CA LYS A 208 -10.20 20.06 -8.40
C LYS A 208 -11.54 19.87 -7.71
N LEU A 209 -12.07 18.66 -7.72
CA LEU A 209 -13.35 18.32 -7.09
C LEU A 209 -13.33 18.61 -5.59
N LEU A 210 -12.26 18.19 -4.89
CA LEU A 210 -12.08 18.45 -3.45
C LEU A 210 -11.95 19.94 -3.10
N GLN A 211 -11.60 20.77 -4.07
CA GLN A 211 -11.36 22.22 -3.92
C GLN A 211 -12.45 23.07 -4.55
N HIS A 212 -13.39 22.45 -5.25
CA HIS A 212 -14.42 23.12 -6.01
C HIS A 212 -15.23 24.07 -5.11
N PRO A 213 -15.57 25.29 -5.52
CA PRO A 213 -16.31 26.23 -4.67
C PRO A 213 -17.65 25.69 -4.14
N GLY A 214 -18.32 24.84 -4.93
CA GLY A 214 -19.57 24.17 -4.54
C GLY A 214 -19.41 23.00 -3.57
N GLN A 215 -18.17 22.56 -3.30
CA GLN A 215 -17.90 21.49 -2.36
C GLN A 215 -18.11 21.95 -0.91
N LYS A 216 -18.51 21.02 -0.02
CA LYS A 216 -18.64 21.27 1.43
C LYS A 216 -17.38 21.94 1.99
N LEU A 217 -17.57 22.97 2.82
CA LEU A 217 -16.47 23.74 3.43
C LEU A 217 -15.48 22.86 4.19
N GLN A 218 -16.00 21.83 4.89
CA GLN A 218 -15.21 20.84 5.62
C GLN A 218 -14.19 20.14 4.73
N ILE A 219 -14.64 19.71 3.54
CA ILE A 219 -13.77 19.04 2.58
C ILE A 219 -12.77 20.02 2.00
N ARG A 220 -13.19 21.26 1.68
CA ARG A 220 -12.30 22.30 1.15
C ARG A 220 -11.21 22.70 2.13
N ASN A 221 -11.52 22.77 3.43
CA ASN A 221 -10.59 23.15 4.49
C ASN A 221 -9.76 21.99 5.05
N ALA A 222 -10.14 20.74 4.73
CA ALA A 222 -9.39 19.55 5.13
C ALA A 222 -7.90 19.65 4.74
N ARG A 223 -7.03 19.11 5.59
CA ARG A 223 -5.62 18.89 5.20
C ARG A 223 -5.54 17.82 4.11
N LYS A 224 -4.88 18.17 3.02
CA LYS A 224 -4.75 17.33 1.82
C LYS A 224 -3.28 17.13 1.48
N GLY A 225 -2.87 15.88 1.43
CA GLY A 225 -1.56 15.48 0.92
C GLY A 225 -1.70 14.63 -0.34
N ALA A 226 -0.62 14.51 -1.11
CA ALA A 226 -0.55 13.50 -2.16
C ALA A 226 0.86 13.02 -2.41
N VAL A 227 1.00 11.77 -2.83
CA VAL A 227 2.22 11.25 -3.46
C VAL A 227 1.95 11.03 -4.95
N THR A 228 2.80 11.60 -5.78
CA THR A 228 2.80 11.36 -7.22
C THR A 228 4.06 10.59 -7.60
N VAL A 229 3.84 9.34 -8.03
CA VAL A 229 4.89 8.42 -8.39
C VAL A 229 5.36 8.73 -9.81
N MET A 230 6.63 9.09 -9.95
CA MET A 230 7.32 9.28 -11.22
C MET A 230 7.70 7.93 -11.84
N PRO A 231 7.97 7.84 -13.15
CA PRO A 231 8.41 6.60 -13.79
C PRO A 231 9.57 5.95 -13.03
N TYR A 232 9.53 4.63 -12.85
CA TYR A 232 10.58 3.86 -12.14
C TYR A 232 10.84 2.47 -12.72
N PHE A 233 10.10 2.07 -13.76
CA PHE A 233 10.26 0.80 -14.44
C PHE A 233 10.16 0.99 -15.95
N ALA A 234 10.61 0.00 -16.69
CA ALA A 234 10.49 -0.09 -18.14
C ALA A 234 9.62 -1.29 -18.52
N LEU A 235 9.03 -1.23 -19.71
CA LEU A 235 8.15 -2.25 -20.28
C LEU A 235 8.83 -2.94 -21.47
N GLU A 236 8.47 -4.18 -21.72
CA GLU A 236 8.81 -4.87 -22.96
C GLU A 236 8.15 -4.17 -24.16
N GLU A 237 8.81 -4.21 -25.32
CA GLU A 237 8.20 -3.72 -26.56
C GLU A 237 7.04 -4.63 -26.96
N ASN A 238 5.87 -4.03 -27.17
CA ASN A 238 4.69 -4.75 -27.64
C ASN A 238 3.94 -3.85 -28.63
N SER A 239 4.04 -4.16 -29.92
CA SER A 239 3.37 -3.39 -30.99
C SER A 239 1.85 -3.49 -30.98
N GLN A 240 1.30 -4.45 -30.24
CA GLN A 240 -0.14 -4.61 -30.04
C GLN A 240 -0.66 -3.88 -28.81
N SER A 241 0.23 -3.30 -27.99
CA SER A 241 -0.15 -2.50 -26.82
C SER A 241 -0.23 -1.01 -27.16
N ALA A 242 -1.28 -0.36 -26.68
CA ALA A 242 -1.46 1.08 -26.68
C ALA A 242 -0.53 1.79 -25.67
N ILE A 243 0.11 1.05 -24.75
CA ILE A 243 1.04 1.61 -23.77
C ILE A 243 2.42 1.81 -24.42
N ASP A 244 2.75 3.08 -24.68
CA ASP A 244 4.05 3.52 -25.19
C ASP A 244 4.92 4.11 -24.06
N GLN A 245 5.92 3.34 -23.62
CA GLN A 245 6.85 3.75 -22.56
C GLN A 245 7.73 4.96 -22.95
N ASN A 246 8.00 5.17 -24.25
CA ASN A 246 8.84 6.28 -24.71
C ASN A 246 8.16 7.64 -24.43
N ARG A 247 6.84 7.63 -24.23
CA ARG A 247 6.07 8.82 -23.87
C ARG A 247 6.02 9.09 -22.37
N PHE A 248 6.51 8.20 -21.50
CA PHE A 248 6.39 8.38 -20.06
C PHE A 248 7.07 9.66 -19.57
N LEU A 249 8.29 9.95 -20.04
CA LEU A 249 9.01 11.17 -19.64
C LEU A 249 8.38 12.45 -20.19
N SER A 250 7.94 12.46 -21.46
CA SER A 250 7.28 13.64 -22.04
C SER A 250 5.93 13.92 -21.39
N LYS A 251 5.13 12.88 -21.12
CA LYS A 251 3.88 12.98 -20.34
C LYS A 251 4.13 13.50 -18.93
N THR A 252 5.17 13.00 -18.26
CA THR A 252 5.55 13.46 -16.93
C THR A 252 5.87 14.96 -16.93
N LYS A 253 6.69 15.44 -17.89
CA LYS A 253 7.01 16.88 -18.02
C LYS A 253 5.76 17.74 -18.23
N ALA A 254 4.85 17.30 -19.11
CA ALA A 254 3.60 18.02 -19.36
C ALA A 254 2.70 18.07 -18.11
N ALA A 255 2.55 16.94 -17.41
CA ALA A 255 1.76 16.86 -16.19
C ALA A 255 2.36 17.70 -15.04
N LEU A 256 3.68 17.73 -14.87
CA LEU A 256 4.33 18.58 -13.87
C LEU A 256 4.08 20.08 -14.13
N SER A 257 4.16 20.50 -15.40
CA SER A 257 3.82 21.89 -15.79
C SER A 257 2.38 22.23 -15.42
N TYR A 258 1.44 21.30 -15.68
CA TYR A 258 0.06 21.46 -15.25
C TYR A 258 -0.08 21.53 -13.72
N TYR A 259 0.58 20.62 -12.99
CA TYR A 259 0.50 20.54 -11.53
C TYR A 259 1.06 21.76 -10.82
N GLN A 260 2.12 22.36 -11.36
CA GLN A 260 2.72 23.58 -10.83
C GLN A 260 1.68 24.71 -10.66
N HIS A 261 0.74 24.83 -11.60
CA HIS A 261 -0.23 25.92 -11.61
C HIS A 261 -1.60 25.52 -11.06
N GLN A 262 -2.00 24.26 -11.18
CA GLN A 262 -3.39 23.82 -10.96
C GLN A 262 -3.57 22.96 -9.71
N ILE A 263 -2.50 22.47 -9.09
CA ILE A 263 -2.57 21.64 -7.89
C ILE A 263 -2.13 22.45 -6.67
N ASN A 264 -3.01 22.51 -5.68
CA ASN A 264 -2.80 23.27 -4.45
C ASN A 264 -3.03 22.38 -3.22
N LEU A 265 -2.00 21.68 -2.74
CA LEU A 265 -2.10 20.77 -1.60
C LEU A 265 -1.19 21.23 -0.46
N ASP A 266 -1.49 20.82 0.77
CA ASP A 266 -0.67 21.13 1.94
C ASP A 266 0.70 20.44 1.87
N ALA A 267 0.75 19.23 1.30
CA ALA A 267 1.99 18.47 1.09
C ALA A 267 1.92 17.63 -0.19
N LEU A 268 2.91 17.79 -1.08
CA LEU A 268 3.04 17.01 -2.30
C LEU A 268 4.39 16.30 -2.35
N TYR A 269 4.37 14.97 -2.43
CA TYR A 269 5.54 14.11 -2.45
C TYR A 269 5.79 13.61 -3.87
N TYR A 270 7.01 13.78 -4.37
CA TYR A 270 7.47 13.22 -5.64
C TYR A 270 8.42 12.07 -5.34
N ILE A 271 8.01 10.85 -5.68
CA ILE A 271 8.82 9.65 -5.47
C ILE A 271 9.02 8.98 -6.81
N GLY A 272 10.26 8.63 -7.14
CA GLY A 272 10.60 7.96 -8.38
C GLY A 272 11.98 7.38 -8.33
N ASP A 273 12.36 6.70 -9.40
CA ASP A 273 13.71 6.23 -9.61
C ASP A 273 14.03 6.17 -11.10
N ARG A 274 15.27 5.90 -11.47
CA ARG A 274 15.60 5.61 -12.87
C ARG A 274 15.03 4.23 -13.23
N PRO A 275 14.38 4.07 -14.40
CA PRO A 275 14.03 2.75 -14.90
C PRO A 275 15.28 1.86 -14.93
N GLY A 276 15.19 0.69 -14.28
CA GLY A 276 16.20 -0.35 -14.40
C GLY A 276 16.16 -1.04 -15.77
N ALA A 277 17.12 -1.92 -16.00
CA ALA A 277 17.18 -2.93 -17.05
C ALA A 277 16.09 -4.01 -16.94
N LYS A 278 15.49 -4.24 -15.77
CA LYS A 278 14.34 -5.18 -15.66
C LYS A 278 13.13 -4.61 -16.42
N LEU A 279 12.74 -5.31 -17.47
CA LEU A 279 11.53 -5.02 -18.24
C LEU A 279 10.35 -5.80 -17.66
N TYR A 280 9.20 -5.14 -17.56
CA TYR A 280 7.94 -5.79 -17.22
C TYR A 280 7.14 -6.12 -18.49
N PRO A 281 6.38 -7.22 -18.50
CA PRO A 281 5.47 -7.51 -19.61
C PRO A 281 4.53 -6.33 -19.87
N ASN A 282 4.42 -5.94 -21.14
CA ASN A 282 3.55 -4.85 -21.55
C ASN A 282 2.11 -5.36 -21.76
N VAL A 283 1.35 -5.34 -20.67
CA VAL A 283 -0.06 -5.73 -20.61
C VAL A 283 -0.95 -4.51 -20.39
N GLU A 284 -2.06 -4.42 -21.13
CA GLU A 284 -2.96 -3.25 -21.11
C GLU A 284 -3.94 -3.20 -19.93
N GLY A 285 -3.91 -4.20 -19.04
CA GLY A 285 -4.84 -4.37 -17.93
C GLY A 285 -5.10 -5.84 -17.61
N GLY A 286 -6.04 -6.08 -16.70
CA GLY A 286 -6.53 -7.40 -16.33
C GLY A 286 -5.60 -8.18 -15.38
N SER A 287 -5.90 -9.46 -15.21
CA SER A 287 -5.29 -10.30 -14.15
C SER A 287 -3.80 -10.54 -14.35
N GLN A 288 -3.31 -10.39 -15.58
CA GLN A 288 -1.88 -10.53 -15.91
C GLN A 288 -1.07 -9.28 -15.54
N GLN A 289 -1.72 -8.15 -15.27
CA GLN A 289 -1.06 -6.97 -14.74
C GLN A 289 -0.77 -7.14 -13.24
N ALA A 290 0.29 -7.88 -12.94
CA ALA A 290 0.72 -8.23 -11.60
C ALA A 290 2.23 -7.96 -11.44
N ASN A 291 2.60 -6.69 -11.27
CA ASN A 291 4.01 -6.29 -11.20
C ASN A 291 4.63 -6.71 -9.85
N SER A 292 5.93 -7.05 -9.88
CA SER A 292 6.71 -7.24 -8.65
C SER A 292 6.73 -5.95 -7.82
N ALA A 293 6.66 -6.07 -6.49
CA ALA A 293 6.82 -4.96 -5.55
C ALA A 293 8.11 -4.17 -5.82
N HIS A 294 8.07 -2.85 -5.70
CA HIS A 294 9.25 -2.00 -5.90
C HIS A 294 9.53 -1.09 -4.70
N VAL A 295 10.80 -0.75 -4.45
CA VAL A 295 11.20 0.15 -3.34
C VAL A 295 10.54 1.52 -3.44
N VAL A 296 10.29 2.00 -4.66
CA VAL A 296 9.52 3.23 -4.94
C VAL A 296 8.11 3.18 -4.36
N GLU A 297 7.45 2.02 -4.41
CA GLU A 297 6.10 1.83 -3.85
C GLU A 297 6.14 1.79 -2.32
N MET A 298 7.20 1.21 -1.76
CA MET A 298 7.45 1.23 -0.30
C MET A 298 7.70 2.65 0.22
N LEU A 299 8.52 3.43 -0.48
CA LEU A 299 8.80 4.83 -0.13
C LEU A 299 7.59 5.74 -0.36
N ALA A 300 6.78 5.48 -1.39
CA ALA A 300 5.51 6.16 -1.57
C ALA A 300 4.52 5.83 -0.42
N ALA A 301 4.55 4.60 0.09
CA ALA A 301 3.78 4.24 1.29
C ALA A 301 4.30 4.94 2.55
N GLU A 302 5.62 5.10 2.70
CA GLU A 302 6.21 5.90 3.78
C GLU A 302 5.75 7.36 3.74
N ALA A 303 5.60 7.97 2.56
CA ALA A 303 5.10 9.33 2.42
C ALA A 303 3.68 9.52 3.00
N ILE A 304 2.82 8.49 2.91
CA ILE A 304 1.49 8.48 3.53
C ILE A 304 1.63 8.56 5.05
N LEU A 305 2.55 7.76 5.61
CA LEU A 305 2.78 7.71 7.05
C LEU A 305 3.43 8.99 7.56
N ASP A 306 4.36 9.58 6.81
CA ASP A 306 4.96 10.88 7.11
C ASP A 306 3.88 11.96 7.20
N PHE A 307 3.02 12.05 6.19
CA PHE A 307 1.90 12.99 6.20
C PHE A 307 0.93 12.74 7.37
N ALA A 308 0.65 11.49 7.71
CA ALA A 308 -0.20 11.16 8.86
C ALA A 308 0.42 11.63 10.19
N ARG A 309 1.74 11.52 10.34
CA ARG A 309 2.46 11.90 11.57
C ARG A 309 2.61 13.41 11.77
N ARG A 310 2.56 14.20 10.70
CA ARG A 310 2.69 15.66 10.77
C ARG A 310 1.62 16.29 11.68
N GLY A 311 2.02 17.16 12.60
CA GLY A 311 1.14 17.98 13.41
C GLY A 311 0.47 19.10 12.60
N GLN A 312 -0.44 19.86 13.22
CA GLN A 312 -1.05 21.02 12.54
C GLN A 312 0.00 22.07 12.17
N ASP A 313 0.98 22.30 13.06
CA ASP A 313 2.06 23.29 12.87
C ASP A 313 3.09 22.88 11.81
N ASP A 314 3.11 21.59 11.44
CA ASP A 314 3.97 21.09 10.35
C ASP A 314 3.43 21.47 8.97
N PHE A 315 2.19 21.93 8.88
CA PHE A 315 1.60 22.48 7.66
C PHE A 315 1.62 24.01 7.75
N SER A 316 2.66 24.62 7.16
CA SER A 316 2.74 26.08 7.01
C SER A 316 1.67 26.60 6.04
N ASP A 317 1.42 27.92 6.04
CA ASP A 317 0.59 28.58 5.03
C ASP A 317 1.13 28.41 3.59
N ALA A 318 2.44 28.12 3.46
CA ALA A 318 3.08 27.83 2.18
C ALA A 318 3.02 26.33 1.82
N LYS A 319 2.78 26.06 0.53
CA LYS A 319 2.82 24.71 -0.07
C LYS A 319 4.16 24.03 0.22
N ARG A 320 4.12 22.75 0.61
CA ARG A 320 5.33 21.94 0.80
C ARG A 320 5.47 20.87 -0.26
N TYR A 321 6.67 20.80 -0.83
CA TYR A 321 7.07 19.78 -1.79
C TYR A 321 8.17 18.93 -1.18
N PHE A 322 8.04 17.62 -1.31
CA PHE A 322 8.96 16.66 -0.71
C PHE A 322 9.46 15.68 -1.75
N GLU A 323 10.72 15.30 -1.62
CA GLU A 323 11.39 14.25 -2.37
C GLU A 323 12.09 13.33 -1.38
N TYR A 324 12.39 12.10 -1.79
CA TYR A 324 13.13 11.16 -0.95
C TYR A 324 14.54 10.93 -1.52
N GLY A 325 15.55 11.19 -0.70
CA GLY A 325 16.96 10.92 -1.01
C GLY A 325 17.48 9.69 -0.28
N ILE A 326 18.12 8.77 -1.00
CA ILE A 326 18.91 7.69 -0.41
C ILE A 326 20.35 8.18 -0.15
N ARG A 327 20.99 7.65 0.90
CA ARG A 327 22.33 8.07 1.34
C ARG A 327 23.42 7.81 0.30
N ARG A 328 23.28 6.70 -0.44
CA ARG A 328 24.17 6.33 -1.54
C ARG A 328 23.38 5.64 -2.64
N ASN A 329 23.72 5.94 -3.88
CA ASN A 329 23.01 5.49 -5.07
C ASN A 329 23.46 4.10 -5.53
N ASP A 330 23.20 3.08 -4.72
CA ASP A 330 23.54 1.69 -5.05
C ASP A 330 22.40 1.00 -5.80
N ARG A 331 22.74 0.01 -6.61
CA ARG A 331 21.74 -0.80 -7.34
C ARG A 331 20.94 -1.68 -6.38
N ILE A 332 21.62 -2.28 -5.40
CA ILE A 332 21.01 -3.09 -4.35
C ILE A 332 21.05 -2.30 -3.04
N LEU A 333 19.87 -2.02 -2.52
CA LEU A 333 19.64 -1.27 -1.29
C LEU A 333 19.49 -2.22 -0.10
N ASP A 334 19.96 -1.76 1.05
CA ASP A 334 19.90 -2.42 2.36
C ASP A 334 19.64 -1.34 3.44
N LEU A 335 19.41 -1.73 4.70
CA LEU A 335 19.08 -0.86 5.84
C LEU A 335 19.97 0.39 5.99
N PRO A 336 21.30 0.34 5.74
CA PRO A 336 22.16 1.53 5.87
C PRO A 336 21.90 2.63 4.82
N HIS A 337 21.23 2.31 3.70
CA HIS A 337 21.01 3.25 2.59
C HIS A 337 19.95 4.31 2.88
N PHE A 338 19.04 4.02 3.81
CA PHE A 338 17.90 4.89 4.12
C PHE A 338 18.27 5.90 5.21
N ALA A 339 17.46 6.95 5.39
CA ALA A 339 17.65 7.93 6.46
C ALA A 339 17.40 7.31 7.85
N ASP A 340 17.87 7.95 8.93
CA ASP A 340 17.65 7.44 10.30
C ASP A 340 16.18 7.43 10.69
N THR A 341 15.43 8.44 10.26
CA THR A 341 13.99 8.53 10.47
C THR A 341 13.26 7.37 9.81
N THR A 342 13.53 7.08 8.53
CA THR A 342 12.96 5.93 7.81
C THR A 342 13.30 4.61 8.49
N TYR A 343 14.56 4.45 8.92
CA TYR A 343 14.94 3.23 9.61
C TYR A 343 14.16 3.06 10.91
N GLN A 344 14.13 4.07 11.77
CA GLN A 344 13.44 4.00 13.07
C GLN A 344 11.92 3.82 12.91
N GLN A 345 11.32 4.50 11.94
CA GLN A 345 9.87 4.55 11.78
C GLN A 345 9.30 3.40 10.95
N VAL A 346 10.09 2.81 10.06
CA VAL A 346 9.61 1.83 9.07
C VAL A 346 10.46 0.57 9.05
N LEU A 347 11.78 0.68 8.90
CA LEU A 347 12.62 -0.50 8.65
C LEU A 347 12.90 -1.32 9.91
N ASP A 348 13.07 -0.69 11.06
CA ASP A 348 13.29 -1.34 12.36
C ASP A 348 12.05 -2.18 12.79
N PRO A 349 10.80 -1.68 12.65
CA PRO A 349 9.59 -2.50 12.72
C PRO A 349 9.58 -3.63 11.68
N LEU A 350 10.02 -3.37 10.45
CA LEU A 350 10.09 -4.38 9.40
C LEU A 350 11.07 -5.51 9.76
N VAL A 351 12.20 -5.22 10.39
CA VAL A 351 13.14 -6.25 10.89
C VAL A 351 12.46 -7.14 11.93
N ARG A 352 11.79 -6.55 12.92
CA ARG A 352 11.02 -7.29 13.95
C ARG A 352 9.98 -8.20 13.34
N PHE A 353 9.19 -7.67 12.42
CA PHE A 353 8.15 -8.46 11.76
C PHE A 353 8.72 -9.58 10.89
N THR A 354 9.91 -9.39 10.32
CA THR A 354 10.62 -10.45 9.58
C THR A 354 11.07 -11.57 10.52
N TYR A 355 11.59 -11.24 11.71
CA TYR A 355 11.88 -12.25 12.75
C TYR A 355 10.63 -12.98 13.23
N ALA A 356 9.55 -12.26 13.52
CA ALA A 356 8.27 -12.86 13.91
C ALA A 356 7.73 -13.79 12.82
N THR A 357 7.80 -13.36 11.56
CA THR A 357 7.40 -14.16 10.40
C THR A 357 8.22 -15.44 10.31
N LYS A 358 9.55 -15.37 10.42
CA LYS A 358 10.42 -16.56 10.37
C LYS A 358 10.13 -17.51 11.55
N PHE A 359 9.94 -16.97 12.75
CA PHE A 359 9.54 -17.74 13.92
C PHE A 359 8.21 -18.48 13.69
N PHE A 360 7.19 -17.76 13.26
CA PHE A 360 5.85 -18.34 13.04
C PHE A 360 5.82 -19.37 11.91
N THR A 361 6.50 -19.10 10.80
CA THR A 361 6.37 -19.93 9.59
C THR A 361 7.38 -21.08 9.51
N GLU A 362 8.49 -21.02 10.26
CA GLU A 362 9.56 -22.03 10.18
C GLU A 362 9.88 -22.68 11.53
N PHE A 363 9.90 -21.91 12.62
CA PHE A 363 10.20 -22.49 13.94
C PHE A 363 8.98 -23.19 14.54
N VAL A 364 7.82 -22.53 14.57
CA VAL A 364 6.60 -23.08 15.20
C VAL A 364 6.17 -24.43 14.62
N PRO A 365 6.07 -24.63 13.29
CA PRO A 365 5.61 -25.91 12.72
C PRO A 365 6.49 -27.10 13.10
N ASN A 366 7.78 -26.85 13.36
CA ASN A 366 8.77 -27.86 13.74
C ASN A 366 8.84 -28.10 15.26
N ASN A 367 8.11 -27.33 16.07
CA ASN A 367 8.18 -27.35 17.53
C ASN A 367 6.79 -27.46 18.19
N LEU A 368 5.83 -28.11 17.51
CA LEU A 368 4.45 -28.25 17.99
C LEU A 368 4.30 -29.11 19.25
N SER A 369 5.32 -29.91 19.60
CA SER A 369 5.35 -30.71 20.84
C SER A 369 5.73 -29.91 22.08
N GLU A 370 6.26 -28.69 21.91
CA GLU A 370 6.68 -27.82 23.00
C GLU A 370 5.49 -27.29 23.81
N SER A 371 5.74 -26.94 25.08
CA SER A 371 4.71 -26.47 26.00
C SER A 371 3.99 -25.23 25.49
N PHE A 372 4.73 -24.23 24.99
CA PHE A 372 4.14 -22.99 24.45
C PHE A 372 3.14 -23.29 23.31
N ALA A 373 3.48 -24.23 22.42
CA ALA A 373 2.65 -24.55 21.26
C ALA A 373 1.39 -25.32 21.67
N LYS A 374 1.51 -26.24 22.63
CA LYS A 374 0.38 -26.97 23.21
C LYS A 374 -0.57 -26.04 23.97
N ASN A 375 -0.04 -25.12 24.77
CA ASN A 375 -0.83 -24.15 25.53
C ASN A 375 -1.63 -23.19 24.63
N LEU A 376 -1.11 -22.90 23.44
CA LEU A 376 -1.79 -22.11 22.40
C LEU A 376 -2.70 -22.95 21.49
N GLY A 377 -2.74 -24.29 21.65
CA GLY A 377 -3.52 -25.18 20.79
C GLY A 377 -3.04 -25.28 19.34
N LEU A 378 -1.81 -24.85 19.05
CA LEU A 378 -1.28 -24.75 17.68
C LEU A 378 -1.30 -26.05 16.86
N PRO A 379 -1.09 -27.26 17.44
CA PRO A 379 -1.11 -28.50 16.66
C PRO A 379 -2.40 -28.71 15.86
N GLN A 380 -3.54 -28.22 16.38
CA GLN A 380 -4.83 -28.26 15.70
C GLN A 380 -5.13 -26.94 14.99
N GLN A 381 -4.97 -25.82 15.69
CA GLN A 381 -5.47 -24.51 15.27
C GLN A 381 -4.83 -23.98 13.98
N LEU A 382 -3.55 -24.30 13.73
CA LEU A 382 -2.84 -23.88 12.51
C LEU A 382 -3.50 -24.34 11.21
N ARG A 383 -4.33 -25.38 11.25
CA ARG A 383 -5.01 -25.93 10.07
C ARG A 383 -6.49 -25.62 10.00
N THR A 384 -7.11 -25.33 11.15
CA THR A 384 -8.58 -25.29 11.28
C THR A 384 -9.12 -23.90 11.56
N SER A 385 -8.36 -23.02 12.18
CA SER A 385 -8.85 -21.69 12.56
C SER A 385 -8.57 -20.65 11.48
N THR A 386 -9.59 -19.85 11.19
CA THR A 386 -9.55 -18.77 10.19
C THR A 386 -8.45 -17.76 10.50
N TYR A 387 -8.19 -17.47 11.78
CA TYR A 387 -7.15 -16.54 12.20
C TYR A 387 -5.75 -17.04 11.87
N TYR A 388 -5.42 -18.28 12.23
CA TYR A 388 -4.08 -18.84 12.01
C TYR A 388 -3.82 -19.07 10.52
N THR A 389 -4.83 -19.53 9.77
CA THR A 389 -4.74 -19.65 8.31
C THR A 389 -4.56 -18.27 7.64
N ALA A 390 -5.27 -17.24 8.12
CA ALA A 390 -5.08 -15.88 7.61
C ALA A 390 -3.68 -15.33 7.93
N LEU A 391 -3.19 -15.57 9.16
CA LEU A 391 -1.86 -15.15 9.60
C LEU A 391 -0.75 -15.85 8.80
N ASP A 392 -0.86 -17.17 8.59
CA ASP A 392 0.07 -17.93 7.73
C ASP A 392 0.03 -17.43 6.29
N ASN A 393 -1.16 -17.24 5.72
CA ASN A 393 -1.28 -16.72 4.37
C ASN A 393 -0.65 -15.33 4.24
N PHE A 394 -0.91 -14.43 5.20
CA PHE A 394 -0.29 -13.11 5.23
C PHE A 394 1.24 -13.20 5.33
N MET A 395 1.77 -13.92 6.33
CA MET A 395 3.21 -13.95 6.62
C MET A 395 4.00 -14.78 5.60
N ASN A 396 3.57 -16.01 5.31
CA ASN A 396 4.29 -16.98 4.50
C ASN A 396 4.14 -16.72 2.99
N HIS A 397 2.92 -16.39 2.54
CA HIS A 397 2.63 -16.27 1.10
C HIS A 397 2.65 -14.83 0.60
N HIS A 398 2.20 -13.85 1.39
CA HIS A 398 2.16 -12.46 0.94
C HIS A 398 3.38 -11.65 1.37
N PHE A 399 3.76 -11.67 2.65
CA PHE A 399 4.85 -10.85 3.18
C PHE A 399 6.22 -11.35 2.71
N LYS A 400 6.53 -12.66 2.84
CA LYS A 400 7.78 -13.22 2.28
C LYS A 400 7.86 -13.02 0.76
N ALA A 401 6.77 -13.18 0.02
CA ALA A 401 6.76 -12.94 -1.43
C ALA A 401 7.02 -11.45 -1.76
N TRP A 402 6.43 -10.51 -1.02
CA TRP A 402 6.70 -9.08 -1.18
C TRP A 402 8.17 -8.75 -0.93
N LEU A 403 8.79 -9.31 0.12
CA LEU A 403 10.23 -9.14 0.36
C LEU A 403 11.09 -9.75 -0.76
N ARG A 404 10.74 -10.93 -1.28
CA ARG A 404 11.43 -11.54 -2.44
C ARG A 404 11.28 -10.71 -3.71
N GLU A 405 10.10 -10.16 -3.96
CA GLU A 405 9.83 -9.25 -5.07
C GLU A 405 10.69 -7.98 -4.96
N LEU A 406 10.74 -7.36 -3.78
CA LEU A 406 11.60 -6.21 -3.52
C LEU A 406 13.08 -6.53 -3.76
N ALA A 407 13.56 -7.67 -3.28
CA ALA A 407 14.95 -8.09 -3.44
C ALA A 407 15.30 -8.46 -4.90
N GLY A 408 14.36 -9.08 -5.63
CA GLY A 408 14.52 -9.53 -7.01
C GLY A 408 14.25 -8.46 -8.07
N ASN A 409 14.16 -7.19 -7.67
CA ASN A 409 14.12 -6.07 -8.60
C ASN A 409 15.51 -5.64 -9.04
N ASP A 410 15.57 -4.91 -10.15
CA ASP A 410 16.82 -4.30 -10.61
C ASP A 410 17.35 -3.31 -9.56
N ARG A 411 16.53 -2.32 -9.22
CA ARG A 411 16.69 -1.54 -8.00
C ARG A 411 16.15 -2.36 -6.82
N GLY A 412 16.95 -3.30 -6.35
CA GLY A 412 16.56 -4.24 -5.32
C GLY A 412 16.58 -3.62 -3.93
N PHE A 413 15.63 -3.97 -3.07
CA PHE A 413 15.77 -3.83 -1.62
C PHE A 413 15.95 -5.23 -1.02
N ALA A 414 17.19 -5.54 -0.64
CA ALA A 414 17.61 -6.86 -0.19
C ALA A 414 18.21 -6.75 1.22
N ALA A 415 17.40 -6.36 2.20
CA ALA A 415 17.82 -6.30 3.61
C ALA A 415 17.79 -7.66 4.33
N PHE A 416 17.09 -8.64 3.76
CA PHE A 416 16.82 -9.91 4.42
C PHE A 416 17.27 -11.11 3.59
N ASP A 417 17.78 -12.13 4.26
CA ASP A 417 18.04 -13.44 3.69
C ASP A 417 17.07 -14.47 4.30
N LEU A 418 15.92 -14.63 3.64
CA LEU A 418 14.82 -15.46 4.17
C LEU A 418 15.18 -16.96 4.25
N GLU A 419 16.13 -17.42 3.44
CA GLU A 419 16.54 -18.83 3.36
C GLU A 419 17.65 -19.15 4.37
N SER A 420 18.27 -18.13 4.96
CA SER A 420 19.30 -18.28 5.99
C SER A 420 18.71 -18.67 7.36
N ASP A 421 19.57 -18.92 8.36
CA ASP A 421 19.13 -19.10 9.75
C ASP A 421 18.74 -17.76 10.41
N PHE A 422 18.28 -17.79 11.67
CA PHE A 422 17.93 -16.57 12.39
C PHE A 422 19.13 -15.63 12.62
N ASN A 423 20.35 -16.16 12.66
CA ASN A 423 21.56 -15.38 12.91
C ASN A 423 22.01 -14.58 11.67
N ALA A 424 21.70 -15.07 10.47
CA ALA A 424 22.03 -14.44 9.19
C ALA A 424 20.83 -13.78 8.48
N LEU A 425 19.65 -13.77 9.12
CA LEU A 425 18.42 -13.22 8.54
C LEU A 425 18.57 -11.77 8.06
N VAL A 426 19.28 -10.92 8.80
CA VAL A 426 19.50 -9.52 8.45
C VAL A 426 20.85 -9.38 7.73
N ARG A 427 20.83 -9.00 6.45
CA ARG A 427 22.05 -8.96 5.61
C ARG A 427 23.08 -7.95 6.11
N ALA A 428 22.63 -6.81 6.62
CA ALA A 428 23.50 -5.78 7.18
C ALA A 428 24.29 -6.24 8.41
N LYS A 429 23.89 -7.32 9.09
CA LYS A 429 24.58 -7.82 10.29
C LYS A 429 24.28 -9.28 10.57
N ARG A 430 25.34 -10.11 10.60
CA ARG A 430 25.28 -11.46 11.15
C ARG A 430 25.47 -11.44 12.66
N ILE A 431 24.67 -12.22 13.38
CA ILE A 431 24.86 -12.47 14.81
C ILE A 431 26.08 -13.37 14.99
N GLU A 432 27.07 -12.89 15.72
CA GLU A 432 28.28 -13.65 16.03
C GLU A 432 27.95 -14.87 16.89
N THR A 433 28.58 -16.00 16.57
CA THR A 433 28.42 -17.25 17.31
C THR A 433 29.78 -17.77 17.76
N GLY A 434 29.80 -18.43 18.91
CA GLY A 434 30.99 -19.04 19.50
C GLY A 434 30.64 -20.36 20.19
N PHE A 435 31.62 -20.92 20.91
CA PHE A 435 31.47 -22.23 21.55
C PHE A 435 30.33 -22.27 22.59
N PHE A 436 30.12 -21.18 23.33
CA PHE A 436 29.09 -21.07 24.37
C PHE A 436 27.85 -20.28 23.94
N ASP A 437 27.97 -19.40 22.95
CA ASP A 437 26.86 -18.58 22.45
C ASP A 437 26.55 -18.92 21.00
N LYS A 438 25.44 -19.63 20.77
CA LYS A 438 25.02 -20.03 19.42
C LYS A 438 24.09 -19.00 18.76
N GLY A 439 23.98 -17.79 19.31
CA GLY A 439 23.06 -16.77 18.80
C GLY A 439 21.60 -17.16 19.03
N ILE A 440 20.75 -16.89 18.04
CA ILE A 440 19.35 -17.30 17.98
C ILE A 440 19.27 -18.76 17.52
N SER A 441 19.58 -19.68 18.44
CA SER A 441 19.46 -21.12 18.22
C SER A 441 18.02 -21.63 18.48
N THR A 442 17.72 -22.87 18.06
CA THR A 442 16.45 -23.54 18.40
C THR A 442 16.20 -23.53 19.90
N ARG A 443 17.22 -23.83 20.72
CA ARG A 443 17.11 -23.81 22.18
C ARG A 443 16.79 -22.41 22.72
N PHE A 444 17.45 -21.38 22.19
CA PHE A 444 17.15 -19.99 22.55
C PHE A 444 15.68 -19.65 22.30
N LEU A 445 15.14 -20.03 21.14
CA LEU A 445 13.74 -19.78 20.78
C LEU A 445 12.76 -20.61 21.62
N GLN A 446 13.08 -21.88 21.92
CA GLN A 446 12.27 -22.72 22.81
C GLN A 446 12.19 -22.13 24.22
N ASP A 447 13.35 -21.76 24.80
CA ASP A 447 13.44 -21.17 26.13
C ASP A 447 12.72 -19.81 26.18
N ALA A 448 12.89 -18.98 25.16
CA ALA A 448 12.21 -17.68 25.06
C ALA A 448 10.69 -17.86 24.91
N ALA A 449 10.24 -18.70 23.98
CA ALA A 449 8.82 -18.90 23.72
C ALA A 449 8.09 -19.51 24.93
N GLY A 450 8.71 -20.49 25.61
CA GLY A 450 8.15 -21.06 26.83
C GLY A 450 8.02 -20.05 27.96
N LYS A 451 9.06 -19.22 28.20
CA LYS A 451 9.02 -18.18 29.25
C LYS A 451 7.99 -17.10 28.93
N ILE A 452 7.97 -16.61 27.70
CA ILE A 452 7.05 -15.55 27.25
C ILE A 452 5.61 -16.07 27.32
N GLU A 453 5.31 -17.22 26.75
CA GLU A 453 3.95 -17.77 26.74
C GLU A 453 3.40 -17.94 28.16
N ASN A 454 4.19 -18.52 29.08
CA ASN A 454 3.80 -18.64 30.49
C ASN A 454 3.51 -17.28 31.13
N SER A 455 4.30 -16.24 30.83
CA SER A 455 4.07 -14.88 31.36
C SER A 455 2.81 -14.20 30.80
N LEU A 456 2.40 -14.57 29.59
CA LEU A 456 1.25 -13.96 28.90
C LEU A 456 -0.08 -14.62 29.25
N GLN A 457 -0.11 -15.85 29.78
CA GLN A 457 -1.35 -16.60 30.02
C GLN A 457 -2.39 -15.84 30.85
N ALA A 458 -1.95 -15.16 31.91
CA ALA A 458 -2.84 -14.42 32.80
C ALA A 458 -3.40 -13.15 32.14
N GLY A 459 -2.58 -12.42 31.38
CA GLY A 459 -2.97 -11.16 30.72
C GLY A 459 -3.71 -11.36 29.39
N TYR A 460 -3.49 -12.49 28.73
CA TYR A 460 -4.01 -12.81 27.40
C TYR A 460 -4.63 -14.22 27.41
N PRO A 461 -5.85 -14.38 27.93
CA PRO A 461 -6.49 -15.70 28.02
C PRO A 461 -6.83 -16.29 26.64
N GLN A 462 -7.16 -15.43 25.67
CA GLN A 462 -7.47 -15.83 24.30
C GLN A 462 -6.20 -16.24 23.53
N PRO A 463 -6.10 -17.47 22.99
CA PRO A 463 -4.90 -17.95 22.30
C PRO A 463 -4.45 -17.07 21.13
N GLU A 464 -5.37 -16.50 20.36
CA GLU A 464 -5.05 -15.68 19.18
C GLU A 464 -4.33 -14.38 19.56
N ALA A 465 -4.87 -13.68 20.58
CA ALA A 465 -4.24 -12.49 21.14
C ALA A 465 -2.91 -12.84 21.82
N ARG A 466 -2.86 -13.95 22.56
CA ARG A 466 -1.63 -14.44 23.21
C ARG A 466 -0.54 -14.78 22.20
N LEU A 467 -0.89 -15.42 21.08
CA LEU A 467 0.06 -15.67 19.98
C LEU A 467 0.59 -14.35 19.42
N MET A 468 -0.26 -13.36 19.16
CA MET A 468 0.20 -12.07 18.63
C MET A 468 1.22 -11.40 19.57
N GLN A 469 0.98 -11.43 20.87
CA GLN A 469 1.93 -10.91 21.86
C GLN A 469 3.21 -11.73 21.93
N LEU A 470 3.11 -13.06 21.89
CA LEU A 470 4.27 -13.96 21.81
C LEU A 470 5.15 -13.61 20.60
N LEU A 471 4.56 -13.35 19.43
CA LEU A 471 5.31 -12.97 18.22
C LEU A 471 6.03 -11.62 18.39
N ILE A 472 5.39 -10.64 19.03
CA ILE A 472 6.00 -9.33 19.32
C ILE A 472 7.21 -9.51 20.24
N ASP A 473 7.05 -10.23 21.35
CA ASP A 473 8.10 -10.37 22.35
C ASP A 473 9.25 -11.26 21.84
N ILE A 474 8.96 -12.29 21.03
CA ILE A 474 10.01 -13.08 20.35
C ILE A 474 10.79 -12.21 19.38
N ALA A 475 10.12 -11.35 18.60
CA ALA A 475 10.81 -10.44 17.70
C ALA A 475 11.74 -9.48 18.46
N ASP A 476 11.31 -8.98 19.62
CA ASP A 476 12.16 -8.15 20.47
C ASP A 476 13.35 -8.92 21.03
N ARG A 477 13.18 -10.17 21.49
CA ARG A 477 14.30 -11.02 21.92
C ARG A 477 15.29 -11.26 20.79
N CYS A 478 14.81 -11.47 19.56
CA CYS A 478 15.66 -11.58 18.39
C CYS A 478 16.41 -10.27 18.11
N MET A 479 15.76 -9.11 18.25
CA MET A 479 16.39 -7.79 18.09
C MET A 479 17.42 -7.49 19.17
N GLU A 480 17.13 -7.83 20.44
CA GLU A 480 18.09 -7.75 21.55
C GLU A 480 19.35 -8.58 21.23
N LYS A 481 19.16 -9.78 20.66
CA LYS A 481 20.27 -10.65 20.27
C LYS A 481 21.03 -10.16 19.04
N LEU A 482 20.33 -9.56 18.08
CA LEU A 482 20.94 -8.91 16.92
C LEU A 482 21.79 -7.71 17.34
N GLY A 483 21.33 -6.95 18.34
CA GLY A 483 21.97 -5.72 18.78
C GLY A 483 21.91 -4.60 17.73
N PRO A 484 22.63 -3.49 17.94
CA PRO A 484 22.60 -2.36 17.01
C PRO A 484 23.17 -2.75 15.65
N ILE A 485 22.53 -2.30 14.57
CA ILE A 485 22.99 -2.47 13.19
C ILE A 485 23.88 -1.29 12.83
N ASN A 486 25.11 -1.55 12.36
CA ASN A 486 25.95 -0.48 11.82
C ASN A 486 25.32 0.04 10.52
N ARG A 487 24.97 1.32 10.51
CA ARG A 487 24.35 1.99 9.36
C ARG A 487 25.26 3.00 8.68
N GLN A 488 26.56 2.90 8.94
CA GLN A 488 27.58 3.52 8.11
C GLN A 488 27.76 2.67 6.86
N LEU A 489 27.64 3.30 5.69
CA LEU A 489 28.00 2.68 4.43
C LEU A 489 29.52 2.69 4.34
N ALA A 490 30.15 1.51 4.30
CA ALA A 490 31.59 1.42 4.06
C ALA A 490 31.92 2.02 2.69
N ASP A 491 33.01 2.78 2.60
CA ASP A 491 33.52 3.23 1.31
C ASP A 491 33.84 2.00 0.44
N ALA A 492 33.39 2.06 -0.82
CA ALA A 492 33.45 0.96 -1.76
C ALA A 492 34.88 0.71 -2.27
#